data_AF-A0A939R0L9-F1
#
_entry.id   AF-A0A939R0L9-F1
#
_cell.length_a   1.000
_cell.length_b   1.000
_cell.length_c   1.000
_cell.angle_alpha   90.00
_cell.angle_beta   90.00
_cell.angle_gamma   90.00
#
_symmetry.space_group_name_H-M   'P 1'
#
loop_
_entity.id
_entity.type
_entity.pdbx_description
1 polymer ?
#
loop_
_entity_poly.entity_id
_entity_poly.type
_entity_poly.pdbx_seq_one_letter_code
_entity_poly.pdbx_strand_id
1 'polypeptide(L)'
;MATKNKTLKTFEDGRGYDRADWDAVDAPELSDEELARMRPAKEVLPPAFFEAMDDHRRARGRPAVANPKKQITLRLDEDVIEKFRETGKGWQGRVNAALRKAVGI
;
A
#
# COMPACT_ATOMS: atom_id res chain seq x y z
N MET A 1 -4.59 -1.08 -8.55
CA MET A 1 -5.36 -0.09 -9.35
C MET A 1 -5.49 1.17 -8.50
N ALA A 2 -5.19 2.35 -9.03
CA ALA A 2 -5.41 3.58 -8.29
C ALA A 2 -6.93 3.77 -8.12
N THR A 3 -7.41 3.79 -6.87
CA THR A 3 -8.79 4.12 -6.55
C THR A 3 -9.01 5.56 -6.98
N LYS A 4 -9.75 5.77 -8.09
CA LYS A 4 -10.15 7.11 -8.52
C LYS A 4 -11.22 7.59 -7.54
N ASN A 5 -10.81 8.22 -6.45
CA ASN A 5 -11.75 8.91 -5.57
C ASN A 5 -12.34 10.09 -6.35
N LYS A 6 -13.66 10.06 -6.56
CA LYS A 6 -14.39 11.15 -7.19
C LYS A 6 -14.40 12.34 -6.22
N THR A 7 -13.99 13.52 -6.70
CA THR A 7 -14.18 14.77 -5.96
C THR A 7 -15.66 14.99 -5.73
N LEU A 8 -16.06 15.14 -4.47
CA LEU A 8 -17.43 15.46 -4.11
C LEU A 8 -17.68 16.96 -4.29
N LYS A 9 -18.83 17.30 -4.84
CA LYS A 9 -19.29 18.70 -4.98
C LYS A 9 -20.28 19.11 -3.89
N THR A 10 -20.65 18.18 -3.01
CA THR A 10 -21.65 18.35 -1.95
C THR A 10 -21.22 17.58 -0.72
N PHE A 11 -21.64 18.05 0.46
CA PHE A 11 -21.40 17.37 1.73
C PHE A 11 -21.94 15.92 1.70
N GLU A 12 -21.12 14.97 2.16
CA GLU A 12 -21.50 13.57 2.43
C GLU A 12 -21.01 13.20 3.82
N ASP A 13 -21.88 12.58 4.62
CA ASP A 13 -21.56 12.10 5.97
C ASP A 13 -20.65 10.85 5.96
N GLY A 14 -20.05 10.51 7.10
CA GLY A 14 -19.21 9.32 7.28
C GLY A 14 -17.76 9.48 6.81
N ARG A 15 -17.29 10.72 6.61
CA ARG A 15 -15.93 11.03 6.11
C ARG A 15 -14.97 11.57 7.18
N GLY A 16 -15.37 11.52 8.45
CA GLY A 16 -14.55 11.94 9.58
C GLY A 16 -14.55 13.45 9.85
N TYR A 17 -15.48 14.18 9.24
CA TYR A 17 -15.82 15.58 9.51
C TYR A 17 -17.34 15.70 9.45
N ASP A 18 -17.91 16.64 10.21
CA ASP A 18 -19.36 16.86 10.26
C ASP A 18 -19.80 18.01 9.33
N ARG A 19 -21.12 18.31 9.34
CA ARG A 19 -21.67 19.39 8.52
C ARG A 19 -21.20 20.77 8.98
N ALA A 20 -21.00 20.96 10.29
CA ALA A 20 -20.52 22.24 10.80
C ALA A 20 -19.07 22.47 10.37
N ASP A 21 -18.22 21.45 10.39
CA ASP A 21 -16.86 21.49 9.85
C ASP A 21 -16.85 21.86 8.36
N TRP A 22 -17.78 21.31 7.58
CA TRP A 22 -17.91 21.60 6.15
C TRP A 22 -18.37 23.03 5.88
N ASP A 23 -19.39 23.49 6.58
CA ASP A 23 -19.96 24.83 6.41
C ASP A 23 -19.04 25.92 6.99
N ALA A 24 -18.13 25.58 7.90
CA ALA A 24 -17.13 26.49 8.46
C ALA A 24 -15.94 26.79 7.51
N VAL A 25 -15.84 26.08 6.38
CA VAL A 25 -14.79 26.34 5.39
C VAL A 25 -15.06 27.66 4.66
N ASP A 26 -14.40 28.72 5.11
CA ASP A 26 -14.39 30.03 4.47
C ASP A 26 -13.20 30.16 3.51
N ALA A 27 -13.20 29.33 2.46
CA ALA A 27 -12.21 29.38 1.39
C ALA A 27 -12.89 29.88 0.11
N PRO A 28 -12.47 31.04 -0.45
CA PRO A 28 -13.02 31.49 -1.72
C PRO A 28 -12.67 30.50 -2.85
N GLU A 29 -13.58 30.37 -3.80
CA GLU A 29 -13.33 29.59 -5.02
C GLU A 29 -12.15 30.19 -5.78
N LEU A 30 -11.24 29.33 -6.21
CA LEU A 30 -10.06 29.75 -6.95
C LEU A 30 -10.47 30.24 -8.35
N SER A 31 -10.09 31.45 -8.73
CA SER A 31 -10.35 31.95 -10.08
C SER A 31 -9.48 31.25 -11.13
N ASP A 32 -9.94 31.23 -12.38
CA ASP A 32 -9.19 30.65 -13.49
C ASP A 32 -7.82 31.33 -13.68
N GLU A 33 -7.75 32.64 -13.45
CA GLU A 33 -6.51 33.43 -13.51
C GLU A 33 -5.53 33.09 -12.39
N GLU A 34 -6.02 32.79 -11.19
CA GLU A 34 -5.20 32.33 -10.08
C GLU A 34 -4.69 30.91 -10.31
N LEU A 35 -5.56 30.02 -10.79
CA LEU A 35 -5.19 28.66 -11.14
C LEU A 35 -4.13 28.64 -12.25
N ALA A 36 -4.26 29.49 -13.27
CA ALA A 36 -3.30 29.59 -14.38
C ALA A 36 -1.90 30.05 -13.93
N ARG A 37 -1.80 30.78 -12.81
CA ARG A 37 -0.52 31.25 -12.25
C ARG A 37 0.15 30.24 -11.32
N MET A 38 -0.52 29.14 -10.97
CA MET A 38 0.07 28.12 -10.12
C MET A 38 1.22 27.40 -10.83
N ARG A 39 2.28 27.13 -10.07
CA ARG A 39 3.48 26.45 -10.58
C ARG A 39 3.58 25.03 -10.01
N PRO A 40 4.08 24.06 -10.79
CA PRO A 40 4.33 22.71 -10.29
C PRO A 40 5.21 22.74 -9.04
N ALA A 41 4.88 21.92 -8.05
CA ALA A 41 5.62 21.85 -6.78
C ALA A 41 7.14 21.64 -6.99
N LYS A 42 7.53 20.88 -8.03
CA LYS A 42 8.93 20.61 -8.38
C LYS A 42 9.73 21.85 -8.79
N GLU A 43 9.06 22.92 -9.21
CA GLU A 43 9.70 24.16 -9.64
C GLU A 43 9.82 25.20 -8.52
N VAL A 44 9.07 25.02 -7.42
CA VAL A 44 8.98 25.99 -6.32
C VAL A 44 9.53 25.45 -5.00
N LEU A 45 9.45 24.15 -4.76
CA LEU A 45 9.97 23.52 -3.55
C LEU A 45 11.43 23.10 -3.73
N PRO A 46 12.27 23.15 -2.67
CA PRO A 46 13.65 22.68 -2.73
C PRO A 46 13.74 21.19 -3.10
N PRO A 47 14.78 20.75 -3.84
CA PRO A 47 14.98 19.33 -4.16
C PRO A 47 14.99 18.42 -2.92
N ALA A 48 15.57 18.88 -1.81
CA ALA A 48 15.63 18.16 -0.55
C ALA A 48 14.25 17.79 0.01
N PHE A 49 13.20 18.58 -0.28
CA PHE A 49 11.83 18.24 0.12
C PHE A 49 11.37 16.93 -0.54
N PHE A 50 11.68 16.75 -1.83
CA PHE A 50 11.27 15.56 -2.57
C PHE A 50 12.08 14.33 -2.16
N GLU A 51 13.37 14.49 -1.88
CA GLU A 51 14.21 13.42 -1.33
C GLU A 51 13.67 12.93 0.03
N ALA A 52 13.36 13.86 0.93
CA ALA A 52 12.77 13.54 2.23
C ALA A 52 11.41 12.82 2.10
N MET A 53 10.58 13.23 1.15
CA MET A 53 9.30 12.57 0.87
C MET A 53 9.47 11.16 0.30
N ASP A 54 10.46 10.93 -0.56
CA ASP A 54 10.76 9.60 -1.07
C ASP A 54 11.30 8.69 0.04
N ASP A 55 12.15 9.20 0.92
CA ASP A 55 12.63 8.44 2.08
C ASP A 55 11.50 8.09 3.05
N HIS A 56 10.63 9.05 3.37
CA HIS A 56 9.45 8.79 4.19
C HIS A 56 8.51 7.77 3.52
N ARG A 57 8.42 7.77 2.18
CA ARG A 57 7.64 6.77 1.44
C ARG A 57 8.29 5.39 1.46
N ARG A 58 9.62 5.30 1.35
CA ARG A 58 10.38 4.05 1.46
C ARG A 58 10.35 3.46 2.87
N ALA A 59 10.28 4.30 3.90
CA ALA A 59 10.13 3.88 5.30
C ALA A 59 8.77 3.24 5.60
N ARG A 60 7.75 3.41 4.72
CA ARG A 60 6.46 2.74 4.87
C ARG A 60 6.52 1.32 4.29
N GLY A 61 6.74 0.34 5.17
CA GLY A 61 6.65 -1.08 4.84
C GLY A 61 7.34 -1.97 5.88
N ARG A 62 7.09 -3.30 5.83
CA ARG A 62 7.96 -4.24 6.55
C ARG A 62 9.37 -4.10 5.97
N PRO A 63 10.43 -4.01 6.81
CA PRO A 63 11.81 -3.97 6.32
C PRO A 63 12.06 -5.07 5.30
N ALA A 64 12.82 -4.74 4.25
CA ALA A 64 13.18 -5.72 3.24
C ALA A 64 13.91 -6.90 3.92
N VAL A 65 13.37 -8.11 3.76
CA VAL A 65 14.01 -9.33 4.27
C VAL A 65 15.16 -9.66 3.34
N ALA A 66 16.38 -9.85 3.86
CA ALA A 66 17.57 -10.13 3.05
C ALA A 66 17.42 -11.38 2.15
N ASN A 67 16.71 -12.39 2.64
CA ASN A 67 16.45 -13.63 1.91
C ASN A 67 14.94 -13.96 1.95
N PRO A 68 14.11 -13.33 1.09
CA PRO A 68 12.68 -13.61 1.06
C PRO A 68 12.42 -15.01 0.49
N LYS A 69 11.34 -15.65 0.93
CA LYS A 69 10.86 -16.89 0.30
C LYS A 69 10.50 -16.61 -1.16
N LYS A 70 10.99 -17.45 -2.08
CA LYS A 70 10.62 -17.36 -3.50
C LYS A 70 9.29 -18.07 -3.72
N GLN A 71 8.32 -17.36 -4.31
CA GLN A 71 7.08 -17.98 -4.77
C GLN A 71 7.36 -18.67 -6.11
N ILE A 72 7.11 -19.97 -6.18
CA ILE A 72 7.25 -20.78 -7.39
C ILE A 72 5.96 -21.55 -7.64
N THR A 73 5.72 -21.92 -8.90
CA THR A 73 4.67 -22.85 -9.28
C THR A 73 5.24 -24.27 -9.19
N LEU A 74 4.73 -25.08 -8.27
CA LEU A 74 5.11 -26.48 -8.07
C LEU A 74 3.85 -27.35 -8.06
N ARG A 75 3.88 -28.47 -8.78
CA ARG A 75 2.85 -29.51 -8.70
C ARG A 75 3.32 -30.57 -7.72
N LEU A 76 2.46 -30.93 -6.77
CA LEU A 76 2.67 -31.99 -5.80
C LEU A 76 1.52 -32.98 -5.92
N ASP A 77 1.75 -34.23 -5.53
CA ASP A 77 0.71 -35.24 -5.48
C ASP A 77 -0.40 -34.84 -4.48
N GLU A 78 -1.62 -35.26 -4.77
CA GLU A 78 -2.81 -34.85 -4.02
C GLU A 78 -2.77 -35.32 -2.56
N ASP A 79 -2.37 -36.57 -2.34
CA ASP A 79 -2.23 -37.19 -1.01
C ASP A 79 -1.23 -36.44 -0.12
N VAL A 80 -0.12 -35.96 -0.69
CA VAL A 80 0.86 -35.12 0.00
C VAL A 80 0.21 -33.80 0.44
N ILE A 81 -0.53 -33.14 -0.44
CA ILE A 81 -1.20 -31.88 -0.13
C ILE A 81 -2.24 -32.08 0.99
N GLU A 82 -3.05 -33.14 0.89
CA GLU A 82 -4.07 -33.47 1.90
C GLU A 82 -3.43 -33.71 3.26
N LYS A 83 -2.38 -34.54 3.34
CA LYS A 83 -1.68 -34.82 4.60
C LYS A 83 -1.12 -33.57 5.26
N PHE A 84 -0.57 -32.65 4.47
CA PHE A 84 -0.15 -31.38 5.05
C PHE A 84 -1.34 -30.50 5.43
N ARG A 85 -2.43 -30.42 4.65
CA ARG A 85 -3.61 -29.61 5.00
C ARG A 85 -4.29 -30.05 6.29
N GLU A 86 -4.33 -31.36 6.57
CA GLU A 86 -4.84 -31.93 7.83
C GLU A 86 -4.15 -31.33 9.07
N THR A 87 -2.89 -30.91 8.94
CA THR A 87 -2.14 -30.28 10.04
C THR A 87 -2.60 -28.86 10.38
N GLY A 88 -3.54 -28.28 9.62
CA GLY A 88 -4.18 -26.99 9.88
C GLY A 88 -3.35 -25.77 9.45
N LYS A 89 -3.59 -24.62 10.11
CA LYS A 89 -2.93 -23.33 9.78
C LYS A 89 -1.41 -23.49 9.77
N GLY A 90 -0.77 -22.96 8.72
CA GLY A 90 0.69 -23.03 8.54
C GLY A 90 1.21 -24.27 7.82
N TRP A 91 0.35 -25.12 7.23
CA TRP A 91 0.77 -26.34 6.53
C TRP A 91 1.78 -26.09 5.40
N GLN A 92 1.67 -25.00 4.65
CA GLN A 92 2.64 -24.64 3.61
C GLN A 92 4.05 -24.37 4.20
N GLY A 93 4.11 -23.84 5.42
CA GLY A 93 5.37 -23.67 6.14
C GLY A 93 5.98 -25.01 6.53
N ARG A 94 5.16 -25.99 6.90
CA ARG A 94 5.59 -27.37 7.19
C ARG A 94 6.08 -28.10 5.93
N VAL A 95 5.45 -27.89 4.78
CA VAL A 95 5.97 -28.38 3.48
C VAL A 95 7.38 -27.84 3.24
N ASN A 96 7.59 -26.53 3.39
CA ASN A 96 8.91 -25.94 3.24
C ASN A 96 9.94 -26.51 4.24
N ALA A 97 9.55 -26.74 5.50
CA ALA A 97 10.44 -27.35 6.49
C ALA A 97 10.82 -28.81 6.12
N ALA A 98 9.87 -29.59 5.58
CA ALA A 98 10.14 -30.94 5.10
C ALA A 98 11.10 -30.93 3.90
N LEU A 99 10.90 -30.03 2.93
CA LEU A 99 11.81 -29.87 1.79
C LEU A 99 13.22 -29.47 2.22
N ARG A 100 13.34 -28.54 3.18
CA ARG A 100 14.62 -28.14 3.77
C ARG A 100 15.34 -29.33 4.41
N LYS A 101 14.63 -30.11 5.23
CA LYS A 101 15.15 -31.34 5.85
C LYS A 101 15.62 -32.35 4.80
N ALA A 102 14.85 -32.54 3.72
CA ALA A 102 15.19 -33.49 2.64
C ALA A 102 16.46 -33.11 1.89
N VAL A 103 16.77 -31.81 1.74
CA VAL A 103 17.98 -31.32 1.07
C VAL A 103 19.10 -30.95 2.03
N GLY A 104 18.91 -31.14 3.34
CA GLY A 104 19.94 -30.92 4.37
C GLY A 104 20.20 -29.46 4.75
N ILE A 105 19.20 -28.57 4.65
CA ILE A 105 19.31 -27.14 5.03
C ILE A 105 18.31 -26.69 6.10
#